data_AF-A0A6N7ZN70-F1
#
_entry.id   AF-A0A6N7ZN70-F1
#
_cell.length_a   1.000
_cell.length_b   1.000
_cell.length_c   1.000
_cell.angle_alpha   90.00
_cell.angle_beta   90.00
_cell.angle_gamma   90.00
#
_symmetry.space_group_name_H-M   'P 1'
#
loop_
_entity.id
_entity.type
_entity.pdbx_description
1 polymer ?
#
loop_
_entity_poly.entity_id
_entity_poly.type
_entity_poly.pdbx_seq_one_letter_code
_entity_poly.pdbx_strand_id
1 'polypeptide(L)'
;MTDTTTVDKEILVADFARATEGALDPELVEAASERLRSLTTAHSAQGSVASMIFYLQVAVDIEGGKRFRGHAGGISTPGGGGAWGDVYTDDLDRLYSSTKSFQFNATPVYFNVNFFDKSSHLLGHFQAGAFSTALGTGGGTGSWS
;
A
#
# COMPACT_ATOMS: atom_id res chain seq x y z
N MET A 1 14.95 0.20 -20.00
CA MET A 1 15.11 0.86 -18.70
C MET A 1 13.77 1.48 -18.39
N THR A 2 12.91 0.79 -17.66
CA THR A 2 11.68 1.39 -17.13
C THR A 2 12.10 2.18 -15.90
N ASP A 3 12.09 3.51 -16.02
CA ASP A 3 12.23 4.41 -14.87
C ASP A 3 11.13 4.07 -13.87
N THR A 4 11.50 3.43 -12.76
CA THR A 4 10.61 3.32 -11.61
C THR A 4 10.45 4.74 -11.07
N THR A 5 9.29 5.36 -11.28
CA THR A 5 8.99 6.66 -10.69
C THR A 5 8.89 6.51 -9.18
N THR A 6 10.00 6.72 -8.49
CA THR A 6 10.00 6.81 -7.02
C THR A 6 9.37 8.15 -6.63
N VAL A 7 8.07 8.15 -6.36
CA VAL A 7 7.36 9.20 -5.63
C VAL A 7 8.09 9.50 -4.32
N ASP A 8 8.18 10.80 -4.01
CA ASP A 8 8.75 11.30 -2.77
C ASP A 8 8.01 10.70 -1.57
N LYS A 9 8.77 10.16 -0.62
CA LYS A 9 8.22 9.57 0.60
C LYS A 9 7.43 10.59 1.42
N GLU A 10 7.78 11.88 1.36
CA GLU A 10 7.02 12.92 2.07
C GLU A 10 5.61 13.08 1.50
N ILE A 11 5.40 12.82 0.19
CA ILE A 11 4.07 12.78 -0.40
C ILE A 11 3.29 11.58 0.16
N LEU A 12 3.91 10.40 0.19
CA LEU A 12 3.27 9.19 0.71
C LEU A 12 2.88 9.34 2.19
N VAL A 13 3.77 9.92 3.00
CA VAL A 13 3.51 10.17 4.42
C VAL A 13 2.38 11.17 4.61
N ALA A 14 2.41 12.30 3.89
CA ALA A 14 1.36 13.31 3.99
C ALA A 14 -0.02 12.74 3.57
N ASP A 15 -0.06 11.97 2.49
CA ASP A 15 -1.28 11.34 2.00
C ASP A 15 -1.77 10.22 2.93
N PHE A 16 -0.87 9.44 3.54
CA PHE A 16 -1.21 8.47 4.57
C PHE A 16 -1.84 9.16 5.78
N ALA A 17 -1.17 10.16 6.36
CA ALA A 17 -1.65 10.87 7.54
C ALA A 17 -3.04 11.47 7.33
N ARG A 18 -3.26 12.10 6.17
CA ARG A 18 -4.57 12.63 5.77
C ARG A 18 -5.62 11.53 5.59
N ALA A 19 -5.27 10.41 4.96
CA ALA A 19 -6.21 9.31 4.73
C ALA A 19 -6.65 8.61 6.02
N THR A 20 -5.85 8.71 7.09
CA THR A 20 -6.12 8.07 8.39
C THR A 20 -6.58 9.03 9.48
N GLU A 21 -6.75 10.32 9.15
CA GLU A 21 -7.17 11.34 10.09
C GLU A 21 -8.52 10.97 10.75
N GLY A 22 -8.55 10.97 12.09
CA GLY A 22 -9.72 10.59 12.87
C GLY A 22 -10.07 9.09 12.85
N ALA A 23 -9.36 8.27 12.05
CA ALA A 23 -9.58 6.83 11.96
C ALA A 23 -8.54 6.01 12.75
N LEU A 24 -7.31 6.52 12.87
CA LEU A 24 -6.23 5.90 13.66
C LEU A 24 -5.79 6.81 14.81
N ASP A 25 -5.20 6.19 15.84
CA ASP A 25 -4.52 6.90 16.92
C ASP A 25 -3.37 7.75 16.35
N PRO A 26 -3.26 9.05 16.69
CA PRO A 26 -2.17 9.90 16.24
C PRO A 26 -0.77 9.33 16.49
N GLU A 27 -0.55 8.59 17.58
CA GLU A 27 0.75 7.98 17.87
C GLU A 27 1.07 6.86 16.87
N LEU A 28 0.06 6.10 16.43
CA LEU A 28 0.23 5.07 15.41
C LEU A 28 0.46 5.69 14.03
N VAL A 29 -0.20 6.81 13.74
CA VAL A 29 0.02 7.56 12.49
C VAL A 29 1.46 8.09 12.43
N GLU A 30 1.97 8.66 13.52
CA GLU A 30 3.35 9.16 13.57
C GLU A 30 4.36 8.01 13.46
N ALA A 31 4.19 6.94 14.23
CA ALA A 31 5.08 5.78 14.17
C ALA A 31 5.12 5.15 12.76
N ALA A 32 3.96 5.03 12.09
CA ALA A 32 3.91 4.55 10.72
C ALA A 32 4.57 5.52 9.74
N SER A 33 4.43 6.83 9.95
CA SER A 33 5.04 7.88 9.13
C SER A 33 6.57 7.89 9.23
N GLU A 34 7.11 7.77 10.45
CA GLU A 34 8.55 7.57 10.67
C GLU A 34 9.05 6.28 10.00
N ARG A 35 8.29 5.19 10.14
CA ARG A 35 8.67 3.92 9.52
C ARG A 35 8.67 4.00 8.00
N LEU A 36 7.66 4.63 7.38
CA LEU A 36 7.60 4.85 5.92
C LEU A 36 8.86 5.55 5.41
N ARG A 37 9.32 6.60 6.11
CA ARG A 37 10.56 7.31 5.76
C ARG A 37 11.78 6.41 5.81
N SER A 38 11.89 5.59 6.86
CA SER A 38 13.06 4.73 7.12
C SER A 38 13.23 3.55 6.13
N LEU A 39 12.15 3.04 5.55
CA LEU A 39 12.16 1.83 4.74
C LEU A 39 12.85 2.05 3.39
N THR A 40 13.98 1.39 3.14
CA THR A 40 14.78 1.59 1.91
C THR A 40 15.08 0.30 1.15
N THR A 41 14.97 -0.85 1.81
CA THR A 41 15.16 -2.16 1.18
C THR A 41 14.00 -2.47 0.25
N ALA A 42 14.26 -2.55 -1.06
CA ALA A 42 13.25 -2.68 -2.11
C ALA A 42 13.22 -4.09 -2.72
N HIS A 43 12.01 -4.58 -2.99
CA HIS A 43 11.74 -5.84 -3.67
C HIS A 43 10.80 -5.60 -4.86
N SER A 44 11.24 -5.93 -6.07
CA SER A 44 10.44 -5.72 -7.28
C SER A 44 9.12 -6.46 -7.22
N ALA A 45 8.05 -5.77 -7.60
CA ALA A 45 6.69 -6.26 -7.43
C ALA A 45 5.70 -5.67 -8.43
N GLN A 46 4.53 -6.31 -8.52
CA GLN A 46 3.41 -5.87 -9.34
C GLN A 46 2.19 -5.69 -8.47
N GLY A 47 1.57 -4.51 -8.52
CA GLY A 47 0.34 -4.19 -7.81
C GLY A 47 -0.85 -4.16 -8.74
N SER A 48 -2.03 -4.52 -8.24
CA SER A 48 -3.29 -4.33 -8.95
C SER A 48 -4.42 -3.97 -8.01
N VAL A 49 -5.41 -3.27 -8.56
CA VAL A 49 -6.66 -2.92 -7.87
C VAL A 49 -7.85 -3.15 -8.79
N ALA A 50 -8.95 -3.63 -8.21
CA ALA A 50 -10.26 -3.68 -8.84
C ALA A 50 -11.28 -3.02 -7.91
N SER A 51 -12.01 -2.02 -8.40
CA SER A 51 -12.97 -1.23 -7.64
C SER A 51 -14.40 -1.38 -8.16
N MET A 52 -15.30 -1.64 -7.23
CA MET A 52 -16.75 -1.52 -7.36
C MET A 52 -17.27 -0.31 -6.53
N ILE A 53 -16.55 0.81 -6.60
CA ILE A 53 -16.79 2.08 -5.88
C ILE A 53 -16.48 1.98 -4.38
N PHE A 54 -17.27 1.20 -3.64
CA PHE A 54 -17.14 1.05 -2.17
C PHE A 54 -16.42 -0.22 -1.76
N TYR A 55 -16.31 -1.20 -2.65
CA TYR A 55 -15.62 -2.45 -2.42
C TYR A 55 -14.45 -2.58 -3.39
N LEU A 56 -13.27 -2.88 -2.85
CA LEU A 56 -12.06 -3.03 -3.63
C LEU A 56 -11.36 -4.36 -3.33
N GLN A 57 -10.73 -4.91 -4.36
CA GLN A 57 -9.72 -5.94 -4.22
C GLN A 57 -8.37 -5.36 -4.58
N VAL A 58 -7.38 -5.56 -3.71
CA VAL A 58 -5.99 -5.14 -3.92
C VAL A 58 -5.11 -6.37 -3.88
N ALA A 59 -4.19 -6.49 -4.85
CA ALA A 59 -3.19 -7.54 -4.86
C ALA A 59 -1.80 -6.95 -5.12
N VAL A 60 -0.77 -7.53 -4.49
CA VAL A 60 0.64 -7.16 -4.68
C VAL A 60 1.48 -8.42 -4.76
N ASP A 61 2.27 -8.54 -5.82
CA ASP A 61 3.02 -9.74 -6.18
C ASP A 61 4.51 -9.45 -6.15
N ILE A 62 5.23 -9.95 -5.16
CA ILE A 62 6.69 -9.80 -5.11
C ILE A 62 7.32 -10.82 -6.06
N GLU A 63 8.22 -10.36 -6.92
CA GLU A 63 8.91 -11.21 -7.89
C GLU A 63 9.74 -12.27 -7.18
N GLY A 64 9.48 -13.55 -7.50
CA GLY A 64 10.11 -14.69 -6.81
C GLY A 64 9.66 -14.91 -5.36
N GLY A 65 8.68 -14.14 -4.88
CA GLY A 65 8.17 -14.16 -3.51
C GLY A 65 6.69 -14.51 -3.38
N LYS A 66 6.06 -14.06 -2.29
CA LYS A 66 4.64 -14.25 -2.03
C LYS A 66 3.76 -13.19 -2.70
N ARG A 67 2.48 -13.53 -2.80
CA ARG A 67 1.41 -12.64 -3.27
C ARG A 67 0.53 -12.21 -2.10
N PHE A 68 0.35 -10.90 -1.94
CA PHE A 68 -0.67 -10.33 -1.08
C PHE A 68 -2.02 -10.31 -1.78
N ARG A 69 -3.08 -10.64 -1.05
CA ARG A 69 -4.47 -10.37 -1.46
C ARG A 69 -5.24 -9.73 -0.32
N GLY A 70 -5.90 -8.60 -0.62
CA GLY A 70 -6.68 -7.84 0.33
C GLY A 70 -8.05 -7.43 -0.20
N HIS A 71 -9.00 -7.35 0.72
CA HIS A 71 -10.33 -6.81 0.49
C HIS A 71 -10.48 -5.52 1.29
N ALA A 72 -10.88 -4.44 0.63
CA ALA A 72 -11.00 -3.13 1.24
C ALA A 72 -12.39 -2.52 1.05
N GLY A 73 -12.76 -1.72 2.05
CA GLY A 73 -13.75 -0.65 1.89
C GLY A 73 -13.03 0.67 1.63
N GLY A 74 -13.69 1.60 0.95
CA GLY A 74 -13.12 2.92 0.70
C GLY A 74 -14.01 3.78 -0.18
N ILE A 75 -13.48 4.93 -0.57
CA ILE A 75 -14.11 5.82 -1.55
C ILE A 75 -13.22 5.77 -2.80
N SER A 76 -13.78 5.26 -3.90
CA SER A 76 -13.04 5.15 -5.16
C SER A 76 -13.93 5.26 -6.39
N THR A 77 -13.31 5.52 -7.55
CA THR A 77 -13.95 5.41 -8.86
C THR A 77 -14.03 3.94 -9.30
N PRO A 78 -15.08 3.52 -10.02
CA PRO A 78 -15.15 2.16 -10.55
C PRO A 78 -14.07 1.94 -11.61
N GLY A 79 -13.51 0.73 -11.67
CA GLY A 79 -12.50 0.36 -12.65
C GLY A 79 -11.43 -0.57 -12.06
N GLY A 80 -10.35 -0.78 -12.78
CA GLY A 80 -9.22 -1.55 -12.28
C GLY A 80 -7.97 -1.42 -13.13
N GLY A 81 -6.82 -1.78 -12.57
CA GLY A 81 -5.54 -1.63 -13.24
C GLY A 81 -4.41 -2.37 -12.52
N GLY A 82 -3.29 -2.52 -13.22
CA GLY A 82 -2.05 -3.08 -12.71
C GLY A 82 -0.88 -2.11 -12.94
N ALA A 83 0.12 -2.16 -12.07
CA ALA A 83 1.29 -1.29 -12.12
C ALA A 83 2.52 -2.03 -11.57
N TRP A 84 3.67 -1.75 -12.16
CA TRP A 84 4.97 -2.24 -11.69
C TRP A 84 5.57 -1.25 -10.70
N GLY A 85 6.23 -1.78 -9.69
CA GLY A 85 6.89 -0.99 -8.66
C GLY A 85 7.66 -1.88 -7.70
N ASP A 86 7.78 -1.44 -6.46
CA ASP A 86 8.55 -2.15 -5.44
C ASP A 86 7.79 -2.22 -4.12
N VAL A 87 7.99 -3.31 -3.39
CA VAL A 87 7.67 -3.42 -1.97
C VAL A 87 8.91 -3.07 -1.16
N TYR A 88 8.78 -2.06 -0.31
CA TYR A 88 9.81 -1.63 0.61
C TYR A 88 9.57 -2.26 1.99
N THR A 89 10.49 -3.11 2.44
CA THR A 89 10.52 -3.70 3.78
C THR A 89 11.93 -4.16 4.13
N ASP A 90 12.36 -3.96 5.38
CA ASP A 90 13.66 -4.48 5.85
C ASP A 90 13.53 -5.90 6.45
N ASP A 91 12.31 -6.43 6.58
CA ASP A 91 12.02 -7.73 7.17
C ASP A 91 10.88 -8.42 6.40
N LEU A 92 11.27 -9.05 5.30
CA LEU A 92 10.34 -9.70 4.36
C LEU A 92 9.58 -10.86 5.01
N ASP A 93 10.24 -11.60 5.91
CA ASP A 93 9.61 -12.72 6.63
C ASP A 93 8.51 -12.21 7.57
N ARG A 94 8.78 -11.13 8.32
CA ARG A 94 7.76 -10.52 9.19
C ARG A 94 6.63 -9.90 8.37
N LEU A 95 6.92 -9.27 7.24
CA LEU A 95 5.89 -8.78 6.32
C LEU A 95 4.94 -9.93 5.95
N TYR A 96 5.49 -11.06 5.50
CA TYR A 96 4.71 -12.22 5.10
C TYR A 96 3.91 -12.85 6.23
N SER A 97 4.50 -13.04 7.41
CA SER A 97 3.86 -13.75 8.51
C SER A 97 2.84 -12.90 9.28
N SER A 98 3.05 -11.58 9.30
CA SER A 98 2.41 -10.70 10.30
C SER A 98 1.40 -9.72 9.71
N THR A 99 1.36 -9.50 8.40
CA THR A 99 0.33 -8.62 7.80
C THR A 99 -1.07 -9.14 8.12
N LYS A 100 -1.93 -8.24 8.61
CA LYS A 100 -3.35 -8.48 8.89
C LYS A 100 -4.27 -7.43 8.27
N SER A 101 -3.78 -6.22 8.11
CA SER A 101 -4.52 -5.12 7.49
C SER A 101 -3.65 -4.34 6.52
N PHE A 102 -4.32 -3.54 5.71
CA PHE A 102 -3.67 -2.64 4.79
C PHE A 102 -4.48 -1.36 4.59
N GLN A 103 -3.80 -0.32 4.15
CA GLN A 103 -4.37 0.92 3.63
C GLN A 103 -3.79 1.14 2.23
N PHE A 104 -4.56 1.74 1.32
CA PHE A 104 -4.07 2.07 -0.02
C PHE A 104 -4.42 3.49 -0.42
N ASN A 105 -3.56 4.09 -1.24
CA ASN A 105 -3.79 5.35 -1.94
C ASN A 105 -3.57 5.13 -3.43
N ALA A 106 -4.61 5.32 -4.23
CA ALA A 106 -4.56 5.31 -5.69
C ALA A 106 -4.86 6.71 -6.22
N THR A 107 -3.83 7.38 -6.73
CA THR A 107 -3.90 8.76 -7.25
C THR A 107 -3.61 8.76 -8.76
N PRO A 108 -3.88 9.86 -9.47
CA PRO A 108 -3.47 10.00 -10.87
C PRO A 108 -1.95 9.95 -11.10
N VAL A 109 -1.14 10.00 -10.04
CA VAL A 109 0.32 10.03 -10.11
C VAL A 109 0.94 8.72 -9.63
N TYR A 110 0.34 8.05 -8.65
CA TYR A 110 0.93 6.85 -8.05
C TYR A 110 -0.10 5.92 -7.41
N PHE A 111 0.35 4.70 -7.15
CA PHE A 111 -0.36 3.75 -6.30
C PHE A 111 0.54 3.29 -5.15
N ASN A 112 -0.01 3.32 -3.95
CA ASN A 112 0.65 2.91 -2.72
C ASN A 112 -0.25 1.97 -1.91
N VAL A 113 0.37 0.97 -1.27
CA VAL A 113 -0.28 0.06 -0.32
C VAL A 113 0.59 -0.07 0.91
N ASN A 114 0.07 0.29 2.07
CA ASN A 114 0.75 0.19 3.36
C ASN A 114 0.27 -1.07 4.09
N PHE A 115 1.19 -1.90 4.57
CA PHE A 115 0.88 -3.18 5.21
C PHE A 115 1.13 -3.11 6.71
N PHE A 116 0.17 -3.58 7.51
CA PHE A 116 0.22 -3.47 8.97
C PHE A 116 0.04 -4.81 9.67
N ASP A 117 0.66 -4.96 10.84
CA ASP A 117 0.39 -6.07 11.75
C ASP A 117 -0.92 -5.88 12.54
N LYS A 118 -1.26 -6.85 13.38
CA LYS A 118 -2.48 -6.81 14.23
C LYS A 118 -2.53 -5.65 15.22
N SER A 119 -1.39 -5.02 15.48
CA SER A 119 -1.25 -3.87 16.39
C SER A 119 -1.12 -2.56 15.61
N SER A 120 -1.40 -2.58 14.30
CA SER A 120 -1.31 -1.43 13.40
C SER A 120 0.11 -0.87 13.22
N HIS A 121 1.15 -1.65 13.50
CA HIS A 121 2.51 -1.25 13.16
C HIS A 121 2.78 -1.51 11.68
N LEU A 122 3.39 -0.53 11.01
CA LEU A 122 3.78 -0.65 9.61
C LEU A 122 4.90 -1.69 9.43
N LEU A 123 4.67 -2.65 8.53
CA LEU A 123 5.61 -3.71 8.18
C LEU A 123 6.35 -3.44 6.87
N GLY A 124 5.72 -2.70 5.97
CA GLY A 124 6.25 -2.40 4.65
C GLY A 124 5.23 -1.61 3.84
N HIS A 125 5.65 -1.16 2.66
CA HIS A 125 4.74 -0.53 1.71
C HIS A 125 5.08 -0.91 0.27
N PHE A 126 4.06 -1.08 -0.56
CA PHE A 126 4.19 -1.11 -2.00
C PHE A 126 4.10 0.30 -2.56
N GLN A 127 4.88 0.59 -3.59
CA GLN A 127 4.83 1.84 -4.33
C GLN A 127 5.03 1.58 -5.82
N ALA A 128 4.15 2.14 -6.64
CA ALA A 128 4.20 2.07 -8.09
C ALA A 128 3.67 3.37 -8.74
N GLY A 129 3.86 3.48 -10.06
CA GLY A 129 3.20 4.51 -10.86
C GLY A 129 1.67 4.37 -10.84
N ALA A 130 0.98 5.40 -11.34
CA ALA A 130 -0.49 5.48 -11.34
C ALA A 130 -1.20 4.39 -12.15
N PHE A 131 -2.46 4.14 -11.78
CA PHE A 131 -3.44 3.46 -12.62
C PHE A 131 -4.30 4.48 -13.38
N SER A 132 -4.88 4.09 -14.52
CA SER A 132 -5.72 4.99 -15.32
C SER A 132 -7.19 5.10 -14.88
N THR A 133 -7.74 4.14 -14.12
CA THR A 133 -9.20 4.07 -13.92
C THR A 133 -9.73 3.93 -12.49
N ALA A 134 -8.96 3.34 -11.57
CA ALA A 134 -9.40 3.12 -10.18
C ALA A 134 -8.62 4.02 -9.22
N LEU A 135 -9.17 5.21 -8.96
CA LEU A 135 -8.60 6.21 -8.06
C LEU A 135 -9.37 6.20 -6.74
N GLY A 136 -8.68 6.45 -5.63
CA GLY A 136 -9.32 6.52 -4.32
C GLY A 136 -8.40 6.18 -3.16
N THR A 137 -8.99 6.15 -1.97
CA THR A 137 -8.32 5.70 -0.75
C THR A 137 -9.23 4.76 0.02
N GLY A 138 -8.64 3.86 0.77
CA GLY A 138 -9.37 2.91 1.58
C GLY A 138 -8.43 1.95 2.31
N GLY A 139 -9.04 0.96 2.94
CA GLY A 139 -8.30 -0.03 3.70
C GLY A 139 -9.16 -1.23 4.05
N GLY A 140 -8.51 -2.25 4.57
CA GLY A 140 -9.19 -3.47 4.96
C GLY A 140 -8.23 -4.55 5.39
N THR A 141 -8.59 -5.80 5.13
CA THR A 141 -7.85 -6.97 5.60
C THR A 141 -7.27 -7.75 4.43
N GLY A 142 -6.14 -8.40 4.68
CA GLY A 142 -5.46 -9.19 3.67
C GLY A 142 -4.29 -9.96 4.26
N SER A 143 -3.69 -10.82 3.44
CA SER A 143 -2.56 -11.65 3.84
C SER A 143 -1.71 -12.04 2.64
N TRP A 144 -0.49 -12.49 2.93
CA TRP A 144 0.45 -13.03 1.95
C TRP A 144 0.33 -14.56 1.88
N SER A 145 0.32 -15.10 0.67
CA SER A 145 0.35 -16.56 0.41
C SER A 145 1.40 -16.91 -0.62
#